data_AF-A0A1M7S397-F1
#
_entry.id   AF-A0A1M7S397-F1
#
_cell.length_a   1.000
_cell.length_b   1.000
_cell.length_c   1.000
_cell.angle_alpha   90.00
_cell.angle_beta   90.00
_cell.angle_gamma   90.00
#
_symmetry.space_group_name_H-M   'P 1'
#
loop_
_entity.id
_entity.type
_entity.pdbx_description
1 polymer ?
#
loop_
_entity_poly.entity_id
_entity_poly.type
_entity_poly.pdbx_seq_one_letter_code
_entity_poly.pdbx_strand_id
1 'polypeptide(L)' 'MAKDEGERNNKHKDEIWEKIKEQVTGLKYGNVNIIIHDGRITQVETSSKIRF' A
#
# COMPACT_ATOMS: atom_id res chain seq x y z
N MET A 1 -18.72 4.34 -26.08
CA MET A 1 -17.52 3.54 -25.72
C MET A 1 -16.62 4.25 -24.71
N ALA A 2 -17.13 5.20 -23.90
CA ALA A 2 -16.28 6.11 -23.11
C ALA A 2 -16.72 6.20 -21.63
N LYS A 3 -16.79 5.06 -20.93
CA LYS A 3 -17.08 5.03 -19.48
C LYS A 3 -16.04 4.25 -18.63
N ASP A 4 -14.99 3.72 -19.24
CA ASP A 4 -14.19 2.66 -18.61
C ASP A 4 -12.96 3.15 -17.80
N GLU A 5 -12.60 4.43 -17.88
CA GLU A 5 -11.35 4.92 -17.29
C GLU A 5 -11.46 5.32 -15.80
N GLY A 6 -12.67 5.61 -15.31
CA GLY A 6 -12.89 6.04 -13.92
C GLY A 6 -12.83 4.91 -12.88
N GLU A 7 -13.21 3.69 -13.26
CA GLU A 7 -13.40 2.57 -12.32
C GLU A 7 -12.11 1.78 -12.05
N ARG A 8 -11.20 1.74 -13.04
CA ARG A 8 -9.91 1.04 -12.93
C ARG A 8 -8.98 1.68 -11.90
N ASN A 9 -9.01 3.00 -11.75
CA ASN A 9 -8.10 3.73 -10.86
C ASN A 9 -8.46 3.57 -9.38
N ASN A 10 -9.75 3.36 -9.05
CA ASN A 10 -10.17 3.15 -7.67
C ASN A 10 -9.78 1.74 -7.18
N LYS A 11 -9.99 0.73 -8.02
CA LYS A 11 -9.65 -0.67 -7.72
C LYS A 11 -8.17 -0.85 -7.33
N HIS A 12 -7.28 -0.16 -8.03
CA HIS A 12 -5.84 -0.25 -7.79
C HIS A 12 -5.42 0.35 -6.43
N LYS A 13 -6.16 1.34 -5.90
CA LYS A 13 -5.89 1.90 -4.57
C LYS A 13 -6.29 0.94 -3.46
N ASP A 14 -7.48 0.35 -3.59
CA ASP A 14 -7.98 -0.64 -2.63
C ASP A 14 -7.03 -1.85 -2.53
N GLU A 15 -6.53 -2.36 -3.66
CA GLU A 15 -5.58 -3.48 -3.67
C GLU A 15 -4.25 -3.17 -2.98
N ILE A 16 -3.71 -1.94 -3.15
CA ILE A 16 -2.48 -1.51 -2.47
C ILE A 16 -2.72 -1.42 -0.96
N TRP A 17 -3.87 -0.88 -0.55
CA TRP A 17 -4.22 -0.74 0.86
C TRP A 17 -4.37 -2.09 1.57
N GLU A 18 -5.02 -3.06 0.94
CA GLU A 18 -5.15 -4.43 1.44
C GLU A 18 -3.77 -5.09 1.63
N LYS A 19 -2.84 -4.91 0.67
CA LYS A 19 -1.46 -5.41 0.78
C LYS A 19 -0.67 -4.75 1.93
N ILE A 20 -0.85 -3.45 2.14
CA ILE A 20 -0.22 -2.74 3.27
C ILE A 20 -0.78 -3.30 4.58
N LYS A 21 -2.10 -3.48 4.66
CA LYS A 21 -2.78 -3.97 5.85
C LYS A 21 -2.35 -5.39 6.22
N GLU A 22 -2.17 -6.27 5.25
CA GLU A 22 -1.65 -7.63 5.47
C GLU A 22 -0.22 -7.60 6.01
N GLN A 23 0.66 -6.79 5.41
CA GLN A 23 2.06 -6.64 5.84
C GLN A 23 2.15 -6.05 7.25
N VAL A 24 1.35 -5.03 7.57
CA VAL A 24 1.29 -4.42 8.92
C VAL A 24 0.73 -5.39 9.94
N THR A 25 -0.29 -6.18 9.60
CA THR A 25 -0.92 -7.13 10.52
C THR A 25 0.04 -8.24 10.94
N GLY A 26 0.94 -8.67 10.05
CA GLY A 26 2.00 -9.66 10.37
C GLY A 26 3.21 -9.09 11.12
N LEU A 27 3.34 -7.77 11.20
CA LEU A 27 4.47 -7.07 11.80
C LEU A 27 4.28 -6.90 13.31
N LYS A 28 4.83 -7.83 14.10
CA LYS A 28 4.92 -7.65 15.57
C LYS A 28 5.82 -6.48 15.97
N TYR A 29 6.94 -6.31 15.26
CA TYR A 29 7.91 -5.25 15.50
C TYR A 29 8.57 -4.82 14.18
N GLY A 30 8.44 -3.54 13.87
CA GLY A 30 9.01 -2.95 12.66
C GLY A 30 8.32 -1.64 12.31
N ASN A 31 8.61 -1.12 11.12
CA ASN A 31 8.03 0.12 10.61
C ASN A 31 7.60 -0.08 9.16
N VAL A 32 6.45 0.48 8.80
CA VAL A 32 6.01 0.62 7.42
C VAL A 32 6.15 2.08 7.03
N ASN A 33 6.95 2.35 6.01
CA ASN A 33 7.17 3.69 5.47
C ASN A 33 6.40 3.82 4.16
N ILE A 34 5.48 4.79 4.09
CA ILE A 34 4.64 5.02 2.93
C ILE A 34 5.02 6.38 2.36
N ILE A 35 5.51 6.41 1.13
CA ILE A 35 5.91 7.63 0.45
C ILE A 35 4.80 8.01 -0.52
N ILE A 36 4.30 9.24 -0.37
CA ILE A 36 3.20 9.80 -1.16
C ILE A 36 3.73 11.01 -1.92
N HIS A 37 3.60 10.97 -3.24
CA HIS A 37 3.87 12.11 -4.10
C HIS A 37 2.59 12.42 -4.89
N ASP A 38 2.24 13.70 -5.00
CA ASP A 38 1.10 14.16 -5.80
C ASP A 38 -0.24 13.48 -5.43
N GLY A 39 -0.46 13.22 -4.14
CA GLY A 39 -1.66 12.54 -3.64
C GLY A 39 -1.79 11.06 -4.04
N ARG A 40 -0.70 10.46 -4.55
CA ARG A 40 -0.61 9.05 -4.91
C ARG A 40 0.51 8.37 -4.13
N ILE A 41 0.23 7.16 -3.67
CA ILE A 41 1.24 6.31 -3.03
C ILE A 41 2.24 5.92 -4.11
N THR A 42 3.49 6.36 -3.96
CA THR A 42 4.56 6.04 -4.91
C THR A 42 5.39 4.83 -4.47
N GLN A 43 5.49 4.59 -3.16
CA GLN A 43 6.38 3.59 -2.59
C GLN A 43 5.89 3.19 -1.20
N VAL A 44 6.05 1.90 -0.90
CA VAL A 44 5.74 1.31 0.39
C VAL A 44 6.95 0.46 0.76
N GLU A 45 7.61 0.82 1.86
CA GLU A 45 8.74 0.08 2.42
C GLU A 45 8.33 -0.56 3.74
N THR A 46 8.47 -1.88 3.81
CA THR A 46 8.15 -2.66 4.98
C THR A 46 9.45 -3.10 5.64
N SER A 47 9.78 -2.55 6.80
CA SER A 47 10.97 -2.92 7.57
C SER A 47 10.58 -3.70 8.81
N SER A 48 10.74 -5.02 8.77
CA SER A 48 10.55 -5.90 9.93
C SER A 48 11.87 -6.09 10.67
N LYS A 49 11.92 -5.71 11.95
CA LYS A 49 13.10 -5.91 12.78
C LYS A 49 12.93 -7.17 13.62
N ILE A 50 13.27 -8.31 13.01
CA ILE A 50 13.39 -9.59 13.71
C ILE A 50 14.65 -9.57 14.58
N ARG A 51 14.47 -9.68 15.89
CA ARG A 51 15.56 -10.01 16.81
C ARG A 51 15.62 -11.55 16.88
N PHE A 52 16.67 -12.13 16.34
CA PHE A 52 17.03 -13.52 16.59
C PHE A 52 17.71 -13.62 17.96
#